data_AF-A0A2G9TZQ5-F1
#
_entry.id   AF-A0A2G9TZQ5-F1
#
_cell.length_a   1.000
_cell.length_b   1.000
_cell.length_c   1.000
_cell.angle_alpha   90.00
_cell.angle_beta   90.00
_cell.angle_gamma   90.00
#
_symmetry.space_group_name_H-M   'P 1'
#
loop_
_entity.id
_entity.type
_entity.pdbx_description
1 polymer ?
#
loop_
_entity_poly.entity_id
_entity_poly.type
_entity_poly.pdbx_seq_one_letter_code
_entity_poly.pdbx_strand_id
1 'polypeptide(L)'
;MFTKMCTDVFGEQFSAAAIQNSIYRTNHRYGGKEHYRGTNVVIPNGSLDPWHALGKYTSNDPSVIWYLINGSAITTMFIVCWTIFQYFL
;
A
#
# COMPACT_ATOMS: atom_id res chain seq x y z
N MET A 1 -15.23 0.94 -17.96
CA MET A 1 -14.73 -0.11 -18.87
C MET A 1 -14.07 -1.26 -18.10
N PHE A 2 -13.11 -1.00 -17.19
CA PHE A 2 -12.46 -2.08 -16.42
C PHE A 2 -13.34 -2.72 -15.32
N THR A 3 -14.10 -1.94 -14.56
CA THR A 3 -14.95 -2.48 -13.48
C THR A 3 -16.12 -3.33 -13.97
N LYS A 4 -16.53 -3.17 -15.23
CA LYS A 4 -17.59 -3.97 -15.84
C LYS A 4 -17.15 -5.43 -16.01
N MET A 5 -15.89 -5.67 -16.34
CA MET A 5 -15.33 -7.01 -16.43
C MET A 5 -15.43 -7.75 -15.09
N CYS A 6 -15.28 -7.06 -13.97
CA CYS A 6 -15.43 -7.66 -12.65
C CYS A 6 -16.84 -8.23 -12.45
N THR A 7 -17.85 -7.47 -12.89
CA THR A 7 -19.25 -7.93 -12.87
C THR A 7 -19.47 -9.11 -13.82
N ASP A 8 -18.97 -8.99 -15.06
CA ASP A 8 -19.20 -9.98 -16.10
C ASP A 8 -18.52 -11.35 -15.77
N VAL A 9 -17.38 -11.34 -15.06
CA VAL A 9 -16.61 -12.56 -14.70
C VAL A 9 -16.98 -13.11 -13.32
N PHE A 10 -17.17 -12.25 -12.32
CA PHE A 10 -17.32 -12.66 -10.92
C PHE A 10 -18.75 -12.48 -10.36
N GLY A 11 -19.66 -11.85 -11.11
CA GLY A 11 -21.06 -11.66 -10.74
C GLY A 11 -21.44 -10.25 -10.29
N GLU A 12 -22.74 -10.01 -10.16
CA GLU A 12 -23.34 -8.68 -9.90
C GLU A 12 -22.88 -8.02 -8.60
N GLN A 13 -22.47 -8.81 -7.61
CA GLN A 13 -21.93 -8.31 -6.35
C GLN A 13 -20.58 -7.58 -6.53
N PHE A 14 -19.90 -7.74 -7.66
CA PHE A 14 -18.66 -7.03 -8.01
C PHE A 14 -18.94 -5.87 -8.99
N SER A 15 -20.03 -5.14 -8.76
CA SER A 15 -20.35 -3.91 -9.50
C SER A 15 -19.37 -2.77 -9.20
N ALA A 16 -19.30 -1.78 -10.09
CA ALA A 16 -18.48 -0.59 -9.88
C ALA A 16 -18.81 0.14 -8.55
N ALA A 17 -20.09 0.18 -8.18
CA ALA A 17 -20.53 0.77 -6.91
C ALA A 17 -20.07 -0.06 -5.69
N ALA A 18 -20.15 -1.38 -5.77
CA ALA A 18 -19.65 -2.26 -4.71
C ALA A 18 -18.13 -2.14 -4.52
N ILE A 19 -17.37 -2.05 -5.62
CA ILE A 19 -15.92 -1.81 -5.60
C ILE A 19 -15.62 -0.46 -4.94
N GLN A 20 -16.32 0.61 -5.35
CA GLN A 20 -16.12 1.95 -4.77
C GLN A 20 -16.43 1.99 -3.27
N ASN A 21 -17.52 1.35 -2.83
CA ASN A 21 -17.85 1.23 -1.41
C ASN A 21 -16.79 0.43 -0.64
N SER A 22 -16.20 -0.59 -1.27
CA SER A 22 -15.13 -1.39 -0.66
C SER A 22 -13.84 -0.58 -0.49
N ILE A 23 -13.49 0.24 -1.50
CA ILE A 23 -12.37 1.19 -1.41
C ILE A 23 -12.61 2.19 -0.26
N TYR A 24 -13.80 2.79 -0.21
CA TYR A 24 -14.17 3.72 0.86
C TYR A 24 -14.06 3.07 2.24
N ARG A 25 -14.65 1.88 2.43
CA ARG A 25 -14.60 1.16 3.70
C ARG A 25 -13.17 0.82 4.13
N THR A 26 -12.34 0.39 3.18
CA THR A 26 -10.93 0.03 3.45
C THR A 26 -10.14 1.26 3.87
N ASN A 27 -10.26 2.37 3.14
CA ASN A 27 -9.60 3.62 3.50
C ASN A 27 -10.12 4.20 4.81
N HIS A 28 -11.42 4.09 5.09
CA HIS A 28 -11.98 4.51 6.37
C HIS A 28 -11.45 3.67 7.54
N ARG A 29 -11.28 2.36 7.33
CA ARG A 29 -10.79 1.44 8.37
C ARG A 29 -9.30 1.61 8.66
N TYR A 30 -8.47 1.70 7.62
CA TYR A 30 -7.00 1.69 7.74
C TYR A 30 -6.36 3.08 7.61
N GLY A 31 -7.12 4.09 7.21
CA GLY A 31 -6.65 5.48 7.03
C GLY A 31 -6.07 5.80 5.64
N GLY A 32 -5.96 4.81 4.76
CA GLY A 32 -5.29 4.98 3.46
C GLY A 32 -3.83 5.44 3.63
N LYS A 33 -3.24 6.01 2.58
CA LYS A 33 -1.82 6.43 2.61
C LYS A 33 -1.55 7.61 3.55
N GLU A 34 -2.49 8.55 3.61
CA GLU A 34 -2.31 9.81 4.37
C GLU A 34 -2.64 9.65 5.86
N HIS A 35 -3.70 8.92 6.20
CA HIS A 35 -4.22 8.85 7.58
C HIS A 35 -3.98 7.52 8.27
N TYR A 36 -2.99 6.75 7.86
CA TYR A 36 -2.58 5.51 8.53
C TYR A 36 -2.37 5.72 10.04
N ARG A 37 -2.92 4.82 10.87
CA ARG A 37 -2.94 4.93 12.35
C ARG A 37 -2.28 3.74 13.07
N GLY A 38 -1.60 2.86 12.35
CA GLY A 38 -0.84 1.77 12.97
C GLY A 38 0.47 2.26 13.58
N THR A 39 1.10 1.40 14.38
CA THR A 39 2.34 1.69 15.12
C THR A 39 3.34 0.55 14.95
N ASN A 40 4.63 0.82 15.12
CA ASN A 40 5.73 -0.15 15.02
C ASN A 40 5.79 -0.83 13.64
N VAL A 41 5.84 -0.01 12.58
CA VAL A 41 5.83 -0.50 11.19
C VAL A 41 6.91 0.20 10.37
N VAL A 42 7.62 -0.59 9.56
CA VAL A 42 8.50 -0.09 8.50
C VAL A 42 7.80 -0.25 7.15
N ILE A 43 7.70 0.84 6.38
CA ILE A 43 7.03 0.90 5.08
C ILE A 43 8.07 1.23 4.00
N PRO A 44 8.74 0.23 3.42
CA PRO A 44 9.65 0.44 2.31
C PRO A 44 8.88 0.67 1.00
N ASN A 45 9.39 1.58 0.17
CA ASN A 45 8.92 1.85 -1.18
C ASN A 45 10.11 1.80 -2.13
N GLY A 46 9.93 1.34 -3.37
CA GLY A 46 10.98 1.29 -4.39
C GLY A 46 10.74 2.36 -5.46
N SER A 47 11.75 3.15 -5.82
CA SER A 47 11.56 4.27 -6.77
C SER A 47 11.22 3.83 -8.21
N LEU A 48 11.45 2.56 -8.57
CA LEU A 48 11.10 2.00 -9.88
C LEU A 48 9.79 1.20 -9.83
N ASP A 49 9.20 1.01 -8.64
CA ASP A 49 7.91 0.35 -8.47
C ASP A 49 6.77 1.36 -8.71
N PRO A 50 5.96 1.25 -9.78
CA PRO A 50 4.87 2.21 -10.01
C PRO A 50 3.88 2.29 -8.84
N TRP A 51 3.78 1.24 -8.00
CA TRP A 51 2.93 1.25 -6.83
C TRP A 51 3.46 2.13 -5.69
N HIS A 52 4.73 2.55 -5.74
CA HIS A 52 5.33 3.44 -4.75
C HIS A 52 4.53 4.74 -4.59
N ALA A 53 3.84 5.20 -5.64
CA ALA A 53 2.99 6.40 -5.60
C ALA A 53 1.76 6.26 -4.67
N LEU A 54 1.29 5.03 -4.43
CA LEU A 54 0.20 4.73 -3.49
C LEU A 54 0.71 4.47 -2.06
N GLY A 55 2.04 4.41 -1.87
CA GLY A 55 2.68 4.22 -0.58
C GLY A 55 2.65 5.45 0.32
N LYS A 56 3.16 5.27 1.55
CA LYS A 56 3.26 6.32 2.58
C LYS A 56 4.66 6.94 2.59
N TYR A 57 4.75 8.27 2.64
CA TYR A 57 5.99 9.06 2.70
C TYR A 57 6.04 10.08 3.84
N THR A 58 5.10 9.99 4.77
CA THR A 58 4.98 10.92 5.89
C THR A 58 4.41 10.16 7.08
N SER A 59 4.83 10.51 8.29
CA SER A 59 4.24 9.99 9.53
C SER A 59 4.36 11.03 10.64
N ASN A 60 3.34 11.11 11.49
CA ASN A 60 3.40 11.85 12.75
C ASN A 60 3.71 10.92 13.94
N ASP A 61 3.69 9.61 13.72
CA ASP A 61 4.05 8.60 14.72
C ASP A 61 5.51 8.18 14.51
N PRO A 62 6.39 8.31 15.53
CA PRO A 62 7.80 8.00 15.41
C PRO A 62 8.09 6.50 15.24
N SER A 63 7.13 5.63 15.57
CA SER A 63 7.24 4.18 15.38
C SER A 63 6.88 3.73 13.95
N VAL A 64 6.46 4.65 13.09
CA VAL A 64 6.14 4.39 11.69
C VAL A 64 7.21 5.01 10.80
N ILE A 65 8.09 4.16 10.30
CA ILE A 65 9.23 4.55 9.48
C ILE A 65 8.90 4.25 8.02
N TRP A 66 8.86 5.28 7.18
CA TRP A 66 8.77 5.11 5.74
C TRP A 66 10.15 5.29 5.11
N TYR A 67 10.45 4.55 4.04
CA TYR A 67 11.74 4.68 3.35
C TYR A 67 11.59 4.47 1.85
N LEU A 68 12.20 5.35 1.04
CA LEU A 68 12.25 5.20 -0.42
C LEU A 68 13.62 4.66 -0.84
N ILE A 69 13.63 3.47 -1.42
CA ILE A 69 14.81 2.79 -1.93
C ILE A 69 14.97 3.17 -3.41
N ASN A 70 15.92 4.05 -3.69
CA ASN A 70 16.23 4.46 -5.05
C ASN A 70 16.80 3.29 -5.86
N GLY A 71 16.28 3.10 -7.07
CA GLY A 71 16.69 2.02 -7.97
C GLY A 71 16.07 0.65 -7.67
N SER A 72 15.16 0.54 -6.68
CA SER A 72 14.45 -0.70 -6.38
C SER A 72 13.09 -0.77 -7.06
N ALA A 73 12.74 -1.94 -7.58
CA ALA A 73 11.38 -2.31 -7.99
C ALA A 73 10.70 -3.15 -6.89
N ILE A 74 9.46 -3.60 -7.15
CA ILE A 74 8.66 -4.38 -6.17
C ILE A 74 9.37 -5.67 -5.72
N THR A 75 9.95 -6.43 -6.67
CA THR A 75 10.57 -7.73 -6.39
C THR A 75 11.84 -7.62 -5.56
N THR A 76 12.63 -6.56 -5.77
CA THR A 76 13.88 -6.32 -5.04
C THR A 76 13.62 -5.73 -3.65
N MET A 77 12.44 -5.16 -3.43
CA MET A 77 12.08 -4.54 -2.16
C MET A 77 12.06 -5.55 -1.00
N PHE A 78 11.65 -6.81 -1.24
CA PHE A 78 11.67 -7.86 -0.22
C PHE A 78 13.10 -8.21 0.25
N ILE A 79 14.06 -8.22 -0.67
CA ILE A 79 15.47 -8.53 -0.37
C ILE A 79 16.08 -7.39 0.45
N VAL A 80 15.83 -6.14 0.04
CA VAL A 80 16.34 -4.96 0.76
C VAL A 80 15.66 -4.81 2.12
N CYS A 81 14.37 -5.13 2.21
CA CYS A 81 13.60 -5.08 3.45
C CYS A 81 14.17 -6.06 4.49
N TRP A 82 14.59 -7.27 4.07
CA TRP A 82 15.28 -8.22 4.96
C TRP A 82 16.53 -7.60 5.59
N THR A 83 17.34 -6.93 4.77
CA THR A 83 18.54 -6.23 5.24
C THR A 83 18.18 -5.11 6.22
N ILE A 84 17.17 -4.29 5.91
CA ILE A 84 16.68 -3.23 6.81
C ILE A 84 16.24 -3.84 8.15
N PHE A 85 15.43 -4.89 8.15
CA PHE A 85 14.99 -5.54 9.38
C PHE A 85 16.14 -6.06 10.25
N GLN A 86 17.26 -6.49 9.66
CA GLN A 86 18.45 -6.90 10.42
C GLN A 86 19.21 -5.76 11.08
N TYR A 87 19.04 -4.51 10.62
CA TYR A 87 19.69 -3.34 11.22
C TYR A 87 18.79 -2.58 12.21
N PHE A 88 17.48 -2.86 12.21
CA PHE A 88 16.49 -2.22 13.09
C PHE A 88 16.01 -3.11 14.25
N LEU A 89 16.52 -4.35 14.36
CA LEU A 89 16.39 -5.28 15.49
C LEU A 89 17.77 -5.63 16.02
#